data_AF-A0A7W1LPM4-F1
#
_entry.id   AF-A0A7W1LPM4-F1
#
_cell.length_a   1.000
_cell.length_b   1.000
_cell.length_c   1.000
_cell.angle_alpha   90.00
_cell.angle_beta   90.00
_cell.angle_gamma   90.00
#
_symmetry.space_group_name_H-M   'P 1'
#
loop_
_entity.id
_entity.type
_entity.pdbx_description
1 polymer ?
#
loop_
_entity_poly.entity_id
_entity_poly.type
_entity_poly.pdbx_seq_one_letter_code
_entity_poly.pdbx_strand_id
1 'polypeptide(L)'
;MDLVRHGRAAPAPVVAPPGAVAGAAEGRDERKKRVAVSGSARGAVRADLDEIFHRDYQRVVGVAARVLGSRDQAEDVAQDVFLSFGRSSVPAGEASSWLSVAAAHTALNLLRSGRRRASREEIAAAADDIVGSDVAD
;
A
#
# COMPACT_ATOMS: atom_id res chain seq x y z
N MET A 1 -63.64 -12.85 -30.78
CA MET A 1 -62.62 -12.43 -29.81
C MET A 1 -61.79 -13.66 -29.53
N ASP A 2 -60.60 -13.74 -30.12
CA ASP A 2 -59.90 -15.01 -30.28
C ASP A 2 -58.39 -14.90 -30.02
N LEU A 3 -57.93 -15.90 -29.27
CA LEU A 3 -56.66 -16.63 -29.32
C LEU A 3 -55.38 -16.04 -28.69
N VAL A 4 -55.19 -16.46 -27.43
CA VAL A 4 -54.02 -17.15 -26.84
C VAL A 4 -52.76 -17.34 -27.73
N ARG A 5 -51.56 -16.97 -27.23
CA ARG A 5 -50.42 -17.85 -26.84
C ARG A 5 -49.03 -17.20 -26.91
N HIS A 6 -48.34 -17.32 -25.76
CA HIS A 6 -46.92 -17.63 -25.52
C HIS A 6 -45.76 -16.78 -26.11
N GLY A 7 -44.87 -16.34 -25.21
CA GLY A 7 -43.45 -16.09 -25.45
C GLY A 7 -42.71 -15.97 -24.10
N ARG A 8 -42.30 -17.08 -23.48
CA ARG A 8 -40.93 -17.65 -23.44
C ARG A 8 -39.90 -16.72 -22.76
N ALA A 9 -39.52 -17.12 -21.56
CA ALA A 9 -38.42 -16.57 -20.77
C ALA A 9 -37.07 -16.72 -21.49
N ALA A 10 -36.26 -15.65 -21.46
CA ALA A 10 -34.88 -15.64 -21.95
C ALA A 10 -33.91 -16.00 -20.81
N PRO A 11 -32.83 -16.77 -21.07
CA PRO A 11 -31.89 -17.22 -20.05
C PRO A 11 -30.83 -16.15 -19.72
N ALA A 12 -30.43 -16.11 -18.45
CA ALA A 12 -29.34 -15.30 -17.93
C ALA A 12 -27.97 -15.75 -18.46
N PRO A 13 -27.03 -14.84 -18.76
CA PRO A 13 -25.68 -15.20 -19.14
C PRO A 13 -24.86 -15.66 -17.92
N VAL A 14 -24.32 -16.88 -18.02
CA VAL A 14 -23.36 -17.45 -17.08
C VAL A 14 -22.00 -16.81 -17.37
N VAL A 15 -21.48 -16.01 -16.44
CA VAL A 15 -20.11 -15.47 -16.52
C VAL A 15 -19.18 -16.47 -15.84
N ALA A 16 -18.39 -17.18 -16.64
CA ALA A 16 -17.28 -18.02 -16.19
C ALA A 16 -16.05 -17.15 -15.82
N PRO A 17 -15.21 -17.59 -14.87
CA PRO A 17 -13.99 -16.87 -14.52
C PRO A 17 -12.89 -17.08 -15.58
N PRO A 18 -12.12 -16.04 -15.94
CA PRO A 18 -10.92 -16.26 -16.73
C PRO A 18 -9.82 -16.90 -15.86
N GLY A 19 -9.41 -18.09 -16.29
CA GLY A 19 -8.35 -18.89 -15.69
C GLY A 19 -6.97 -18.24 -15.76
N ALA A 20 -6.11 -18.74 -14.89
CA ALA A 20 -4.69 -18.49 -14.85
C ALA A 20 -4.04 -18.75 -16.22
N VAL A 21 -3.29 -17.76 -16.71
CA VAL A 21 -2.27 -17.95 -17.75
C VAL A 21 -0.92 -17.53 -17.18
N ALA A 22 -0.04 -18.52 -17.14
CA ALA A 22 1.37 -18.37 -16.85
C ALA A 22 2.08 -17.64 -18.00
N GLY A 23 3.05 -16.80 -17.62
CA GLY A 23 4.30 -16.53 -18.36
C GLY A 23 4.21 -16.15 -19.84
N ALA A 24 4.24 -14.85 -20.11
CA ALA A 24 4.97 -14.30 -21.26
C ALA A 24 5.42 -12.88 -20.89
N ALA A 25 6.71 -12.78 -20.54
CA ALA A 25 7.37 -11.53 -20.25
C ALA A 25 7.71 -10.84 -21.57
N GLU A 26 7.07 -9.70 -21.86
CA GLU A 26 7.69 -8.63 -22.65
C GLU A 26 6.91 -7.32 -22.56
N GLY A 27 7.64 -6.26 -22.24
CA GLY A 27 7.40 -4.93 -22.81
C GLY A 27 6.28 -4.07 -22.24
N ARG A 28 6.57 -3.35 -21.16
CA ARG A 28 6.15 -1.95 -21.11
C ARG A 28 7.17 -1.10 -20.35
N ASP A 29 7.99 -0.45 -21.16
CA ASP A 29 8.89 0.65 -20.85
C ASP A 29 8.09 1.84 -20.28
N GLU A 30 7.70 1.74 -19.01
CA GLU A 30 7.32 2.91 -18.22
C GLU A 30 8.59 3.38 -17.52
N ARG A 31 9.13 4.49 -18.04
CA ARG A 31 10.17 5.31 -17.41
C ARG A 31 9.70 5.81 -16.06
N LYS A 32 9.63 4.90 -15.09
CA LYS A 32 9.55 5.22 -13.67
C LYS A 32 10.90 5.82 -13.36
N LYS A 33 10.97 7.16 -13.37
CA LYS A 33 12.02 7.91 -12.70
C LYS A 33 11.99 7.50 -11.24
N ARG A 34 12.59 6.35 -10.94
CA ARG A 34 13.08 6.03 -9.60
C ARG A 34 14.10 7.12 -9.39
N VAL A 35 13.71 8.17 -8.67
CA VAL A 35 14.64 9.19 -8.19
C VAL A 35 15.73 8.39 -7.50
N ALA A 36 16.89 8.32 -8.16
CA ALA A 36 18.01 7.57 -7.67
C ALA A 36 18.33 8.16 -6.30
N VAL A 37 18.20 7.37 -5.25
CA VAL A 37 18.88 7.65 -3.98
C VAL A 37 20.36 7.47 -4.31
N SER A 38 20.96 8.53 -4.84
CA SER A 38 22.40 8.69 -4.89
C SER A 38 22.84 8.80 -3.45
N GLY A 39 23.63 7.84 -2.99
CA GLY A 39 24.07 7.74 -1.61
C GLY A 39 24.71 9.05 -1.16
N SER A 40 24.08 9.71 -0.17
CA SER A 40 24.68 10.84 0.52
C SER A 40 26.02 10.41 1.11
N ALA A 41 27.04 11.25 0.95
CA ALA A 41 28.37 11.06 1.52
C ALA A 41 28.22 10.73 3.01
N ARG A 42 28.76 9.56 3.40
CA ARG A 42 28.59 8.94 4.73
C ARG A 42 28.52 9.97 5.87
N GLY A 43 27.34 10.13 6.45
CA GLY A 43 27.14 10.71 7.78
C GLY A 43 26.66 12.17 7.86
N ALA A 44 26.69 12.95 6.77
CA ALA A 44 26.20 14.33 6.83
C ALA A 44 24.67 14.38 6.71
N VAL A 45 24.00 14.80 7.79
CA VAL A 45 22.57 15.14 7.76
C VAL A 45 22.40 16.40 6.91
N ARG A 46 21.36 16.43 6.08
CA ARG A 46 21.05 17.58 5.23
C ARG A 46 20.83 18.85 6.05
N ALA A 47 21.44 19.95 5.62
CA ALA A 47 21.36 21.24 6.32
C ALA A 47 19.95 21.85 6.36
N ASP A 48 19.09 21.52 5.38
CA ASP A 48 17.71 22.01 5.26
C ASP A 48 16.68 21.14 6.01
N LEU A 49 17.12 20.05 6.68
CA LEU A 49 16.21 19.10 7.30
C LEU A 49 15.33 19.74 8.39
N ASP A 50 15.91 20.56 9.25
CA ASP A 50 15.22 21.14 10.41
C ASP A 50 14.09 22.10 9.97
N GLU A 51 14.39 22.98 9.00
CA GLU A 51 13.41 23.91 8.43
C GLU A 51 12.26 23.15 7.77
N ILE A 52 12.59 22.15 6.94
CA ILE A 52 11.59 21.36 6.20
C ILE A 52 10.75 20.52 7.15
N PHE A 53 11.36 19.98 8.22
CA PHE A 53 10.64 19.25 9.26
C PHE A 53 9.57 20.13 9.91
N HIS A 54 9.97 21.29 10.43
CA HIS A 54 9.03 22.21 11.09
C HIS A 54 7.90 22.67 10.16
N ARG A 55 8.21 22.90 8.88
CA ARG A 55 7.23 23.32 7.88
C ARG A 55 6.23 22.22 7.50
N ASP A 56 6.71 21.01 7.26
CA ASP A 56 5.92 19.96 6.58
C ASP A 56 5.44 18.83 7.50
N TYR A 57 5.93 18.72 8.74
CA TYR A 57 5.63 17.57 9.62
C TYR A 57 4.13 17.30 9.77
N GLN A 58 3.33 18.32 10.10
CA GLN A 58 1.87 18.17 10.27
C GLN A 58 1.19 17.70 8.98
N ARG A 59 1.69 18.10 7.81
CA ARG A 59 1.18 17.66 6.51
C ARG A 59 1.50 16.19 6.27
N VAL A 60 2.72 15.76 6.55
CA VAL A 60 3.17 14.37 6.42
C VAL A 60 2.34 13.45 7.31
N VAL A 61 2.19 13.80 8.59
CA VAL A 61 1.34 13.05 9.54
C VAL A 61 -0.10 13.00 9.04
N GLY A 62 -0.66 14.13 8.58
CA GLY A 62 -2.01 14.16 8.04
C GLY A 62 -2.21 13.30 6.79
N VAL A 63 -1.21 13.17 5.92
CA VAL A 63 -1.26 12.27 4.76
C VAL A 63 -1.28 10.81 5.22
N ALA A 64 -0.38 10.43 6.12
CA ALA A 64 -0.31 9.06 6.65
C ALA A 64 -1.57 8.68 7.45
N ALA A 65 -2.09 9.59 8.28
CA ALA A 65 -3.27 9.36 9.11
C ALA A 65 -4.53 9.07 8.27
N ARG A 66 -4.69 9.70 7.11
CA ARG A 66 -5.81 9.41 6.18
C ARG A 66 -5.76 8.00 5.60
N VAL A 67 -4.57 7.40 5.51
CA VAL A 67 -4.39 6.04 4.99
C VAL A 67 -4.53 5.01 6.11
N LEU A 68 -3.99 5.30 7.30
CA LEU A 68 -3.89 4.34 8.40
C LEU A 68 -5.08 4.39 9.36
N GLY A 69 -5.76 5.53 9.48
CA GLY A 69 -6.82 5.74 10.48
C GLY A 69 -6.32 5.79 11.93
N SER A 70 -5.01 5.73 12.15
CA SER A 70 -4.35 5.80 13.46
C SER A 70 -3.36 6.95 13.47
N ARG A 71 -3.46 7.82 14.48
CA ARG A 71 -2.55 8.96 14.67
C ARG A 71 -1.15 8.49 15.03
N ASP A 72 -1.04 7.53 15.95
CA ASP A 72 0.25 7.04 16.44
C ASP A 72 1.06 6.39 15.31
N GLN A 73 0.43 5.50 14.54
CA GLN A 73 1.11 4.90 13.37
C GLN A 73 1.47 5.93 12.30
N ALA A 74 0.70 7.01 12.17
CA ALA A 74 1.00 8.09 11.24
C ALA A 74 2.23 8.90 11.67
N GLU A 75 2.42 9.11 12.97
CA GLU A 75 3.63 9.77 13.50
C GLU A 75 4.87 8.90 13.29
N ASP A 76 4.77 7.58 13.47
CA ASP A 76 5.86 6.64 13.16
C ASP A 76 6.22 6.68 11.66
N VAL A 77 5.21 6.64 10.79
CA VAL A 77 5.44 6.78 9.34
C VAL A 77 6.10 8.13 9.00
N ALA A 78 5.69 9.22 9.66
CA ALA A 78 6.30 10.52 9.45
C ALA A 78 7.79 10.50 9.86
N GLN A 79 8.13 9.89 11.00
CA GLN A 79 9.53 9.73 11.42
C GLN A 79 10.35 8.98 10.35
N ASP A 80 9.87 7.83 9.87
CA ASP A 80 10.54 7.05 8.82
C ASP A 80 10.75 7.86 7.53
N VAL A 81 9.74 8.64 7.14
CA VAL A 81 9.79 9.49 5.94
C VAL A 81 10.82 10.61 6.10
N PHE A 82 10.89 11.28 7.25
CA PHE A 82 11.89 12.33 7.49
C PHE A 82 13.31 11.77 7.63
N LEU A 83 13.47 10.59 8.23
CA LEU A 83 14.76 9.89 8.25
C LEU A 83 15.20 9.53 6.82
N SER A 84 14.27 9.08 5.98
CA SER A 84 14.54 8.81 4.56
C SER A 84 14.90 10.08 3.79
N PHE A 85 14.15 11.17 4.01
CA PHE A 85 14.43 12.49 3.44
C PHE A 85 15.83 12.98 3.82
N GLY A 86 16.19 12.88 5.10
CA GLY A 86 17.49 13.28 5.65
C GLY A 86 18.70 12.58 4.99
N ARG A 87 18.48 11.41 4.38
CA ARG A 87 19.51 10.63 3.65
C ARG A 87 19.45 10.79 2.13
N SER A 88 18.45 11.50 1.61
CA SER A 88 18.20 11.61 0.17
C SER A 88 19.06 12.70 -0.50
N SER A 89 18.88 12.90 -1.81
CA SER A 89 19.45 14.02 -2.59
C SER A 89 18.35 14.94 -3.17
N VAL A 90 17.11 14.87 -2.65
CA VAL A 90 15.97 15.71 -3.07
C VAL A 90 16.24 17.20 -2.80
N PRO A 91 16.01 18.12 -3.75
CA PRO A 91 16.14 19.56 -3.51
C PRO A 91 15.08 20.10 -2.53
N ALA A 92 15.42 21.13 -1.74
CA ALA A 92 14.50 21.76 -0.79
C ALA A 92 13.17 22.21 -1.42
N GLY A 93 13.23 22.75 -2.64
CA GLY A 93 12.05 23.20 -3.40
C GLY A 93 11.11 22.07 -3.85
N GLU A 94 11.58 20.82 -3.84
CA GLU A 94 10.79 19.62 -4.18
C GLU A 94 10.42 18.80 -2.95
N ALA A 95 10.83 19.23 -1.75
CA ALA A 95 10.68 18.43 -0.54
C ALA A 95 9.21 18.14 -0.20
N SER A 96 8.32 19.14 -0.25
CA SER A 96 6.92 18.96 0.16
C SER A 96 6.16 17.95 -0.71
N SER A 97 6.41 17.96 -2.04
CA SER A 97 5.79 17.00 -2.96
C SER A 97 6.37 15.60 -2.75
N TRP A 98 7.69 15.49 -2.60
CA TRP A 98 8.37 14.23 -2.31
C TRP A 98 7.90 13.61 -1.00
N LEU A 99 7.84 14.40 0.08
CA LEU A 99 7.40 13.96 1.42
C LEU A 99 5.96 13.45 1.40
N SER A 100 5.06 14.13 0.67
CA SER A 100 3.66 13.70 0.55
C SER A 100 3.55 12.33 -0.14
N VAL A 101 4.30 12.14 -1.23
CA VAL A 101 4.33 10.86 -1.97
C VAL A 101 4.98 9.76 -1.13
N ALA A 102 6.08 10.06 -0.43
CA ALA A 102 6.76 9.12 0.44
C ALA A 102 5.84 8.67 1.59
N ALA A 103 5.15 9.60 2.25
CA ALA A 103 4.21 9.29 3.33
C ALA A 103 3.06 8.39 2.86
N ALA A 104 2.43 8.72 1.73
CA ALA A 104 1.36 7.89 1.18
C ALA A 104 1.85 6.47 0.84
N HIS A 105 3.02 6.34 0.22
CA HIS A 105 3.60 5.03 -0.09
C HIS A 105 3.94 4.23 1.17
N THR A 106 4.62 4.84 2.13
CA THR A 106 5.01 4.17 3.39
C THR A 106 3.78 3.71 4.17
N ALA A 107 2.77 4.59 4.30
CA ALA A 107 1.50 4.24 4.96
C ALA A 107 0.75 3.11 4.23
N LEU A 108 0.66 3.15 2.90
CA LEU A 108 0.03 2.07 2.13
C LEU A 108 0.78 0.75 2.27
N ASN A 109 2.12 0.78 2.31
CA ASN A 109 2.93 -0.41 2.51
C ASN A 109 2.70 -1.01 3.90
N LEU A 110 2.65 -0.17 4.94
CA LEU A 110 2.33 -0.57 6.30
C LEU A 110 0.94 -1.23 6.37
N LEU A 111 -0.10 -0.56 5.85
CA LEU A 111 -1.47 -1.07 5.82
C LEU A 111 -1.58 -2.42 5.09
N ARG A 112 -0.93 -2.56 3.93
CA ARG A 112 -0.91 -3.82 3.17
C ARG A 112 -0.18 -4.92 3.93
N SER A 113 0.92 -4.60 4.61
CA SER A 113 1.67 -5.57 5.41
C SER A 113 0.86 -6.06 6.61
N GLY A 114 0.12 -5.17 7.28
CA GLY A 114 -0.81 -5.48 8.35
C GLY A 114 -1.87 -6.48 7.90
N ARG A 115 -2.54 -6.19 6.78
CA ARG A 115 -3.58 -7.08 6.21
C ARG A 115 -3.06 -8.49 5.88
N ARG A 116 -1.86 -8.59 5.28
CA ARG A 116 -1.25 -9.91 4.99
C ARG A 116 -0.85 -10.67 6.25
N ARG A 117 -0.50 -9.98 7.33
CA ARG A 117 -0.18 -10.62 8.60
C ARG A 117 -1.45 -11.15 9.27
N ALA A 118 -2.48 -10.31 9.40
CA ALA A 118 -3.76 -10.70 9.97
C ALA A 118 -4.38 -11.91 9.23
N SER A 119 -4.34 -11.91 7.90
CA SER A 119 -4.84 -13.06 7.11
C SER A 119 -4.05 -14.36 7.35
N ARG A 120 -2.74 -14.28 7.59
CA ARG A 120 -1.93 -15.47 7.92
C ARG A 120 -2.19 -15.96 9.34
N GLU A 121 -2.38 -15.04 10.28
CA GLU A 121 -2.74 -15.35 11.67
C GLU A 121 -4.12 -16.01 11.74
N GLU A 122 -5.09 -15.54 10.96
CA GLU A 122 -6.43 -16.16 10.86
C GLU A 122 -6.38 -17.58 10.28
N ILE A 123 -5.59 -17.81 9.22
CA ILE A 123 -5.40 -19.15 8.64
C ILE A 123 -4.71 -20.09 9.63
N ALA A 124 -3.69 -19.60 10.34
CA ALA A 124 -2.97 -20.39 11.34
C ALA A 124 -3.88 -20.75 12.53
N ALA A 125 -4.65 -19.80 13.04
CA ALA A 125 -5.62 -20.04 14.11
C ALA A 125 -6.67 -21.07 13.71
N ALA A 126 -7.20 -20.98 12.49
CA ALA A 126 -8.15 -21.98 11.97
C ALA A 126 -7.52 -23.37 11.81
N ALA A 127 -6.24 -23.47 11.46
CA ALA A 127 -5.52 -24.74 11.39
C ALA A 127 -5.29 -25.35 12.79
N ASP A 128 -4.94 -24.54 13.78
CA ASP A 128 -4.77 -24.98 15.17
C ASP A 128 -6.09 -25.51 15.77
N ASP A 129 -7.22 -24.86 15.48
CA ASP A 129 -8.55 -25.32 15.92
C ASP A 129 -8.92 -26.70 15.32
N ILE A 130 -8.59 -26.94 14.04
CA ILE A 130 -8.81 -28.23 13.39
C ILE A 130 -7.96 -29.33 14.06
N VAL A 131 -6.68 -29.05 14.31
CA VAL A 131 -5.79 -30.00 14.99
C VAL A 131 -6.24 -30.26 16.44
N GLY A 132 -6.68 -29.23 17.15
CA GLY A 132 -7.21 -29.37 18.52
C GLY A 132 -8.46 -30.25 18.60
N SER A 133 -9.31 -30.22 17.56
CA SER A 133 -10.50 -31.07 17.48
C SER A 133 -10.18 -32.54 17.16
N ASP A 134 -9.09 -32.82 16.42
CA ASP A 134 -8.69 -34.18 16.00
C ASP A 134 -7.92 -34.94 17.10
N VAL A 135 -7.32 -34.23 18.07
CA VAL A 135 -6.58 -34.83 19.21
C VAL A 135 -7.51 -35.22 20.37
N ALA A 136 -8.77 -34.78 20.36
CA ALA A 136 -9.71 -34.97 21.47
C ALA A 136 -10.66 -36.18 21.33
N ASP A 137 -10.45 -37.02 20.31
CA ASP A 137 -11.19 -38.29 20.05
C ASP A 137 -10.22 -39.50 20.16
#